data_AF-A0A1Q5RGD1-F1
#
_entry.id   AF-A0A1Q5RGD1-F1
#
_cell.length_a   1.000
_cell.length_b   1.000
_cell.length_c   1.000
_cell.angle_alpha   90.00
_cell.angle_beta   90.00
_cell.angle_gamma   90.00
#
_symmetry.space_group_name_H-M   'P 1'
#
loop_
_entity.id
_entity.type
_entity.pdbx_description
1 polymer ?
#
loop_
_entity_poly.entity_id
_entity_poly.type
_entity_poly.pdbx_seq_one_letter_code
_entity_poly.pdbx_strand_id
1 'polypeptide(L)' 'MRANRFKSWTENEERLLVALHESGMNHRLIALKLRRTEAGVDNRLAQIIHRPRPAEDGSRA' A
#
# COMPACT_ATOMS: atom_id res chain seq x y z
N MET A 1 25.07 3.27 -7.68
CA MET A 1 23.75 2.79 -7.21
C MET A 1 23.04 3.94 -6.50
N ARG A 2 21.95 4.49 -7.05
CA ARG A 2 21.13 5.48 -6.30
C ARG A 2 20.49 4.71 -5.13
N ALA A 3 20.93 5.00 -3.90
CA ALA A 3 20.28 4.47 -2.71
C ALA A 3 18.80 4.84 -2.78
N ASN A 4 17.92 3.84 -2.68
CA ASN A 4 16.48 4.06 -2.64
C ASN A 4 16.16 4.87 -1.37
N ARG A 5 16.16 6.20 -1.49
CA ARG A 5 15.93 7.16 -0.38
C ARG A 5 14.50 7.14 0.15
N PHE A 6 13.65 6.30 -0.44
CA PHE A 6 12.24 6.19 -0.08
C PHE A 6 12.07 5.07 0.93
N LYS A 7 11.51 5.41 2.09
CA LYS A 7 11.13 4.44 3.13
C LYS A 7 10.24 3.38 2.48
N SER A 8 10.66 2.11 2.52
CA SER A 8 9.85 1.01 2.02
C SER A 8 8.49 0.98 2.72
N TRP A 9 7.44 0.58 1.99
CA TRP A 9 6.15 0.28 2.60
C TRP A 9 6.26 -1.02 3.38
N THR A 10 5.82 -1.01 4.63
CA THR A 10 5.70 -2.24 5.44
C THR A 10 4.34 -2.90 5.21
N GLU A 11 4.25 -4.22 5.42
CA GLU A 11 2.98 -4.95 5.30
C GLU A 11 1.87 -4.35 6.18
N ASN A 12 2.22 -3.86 7.38
CA ASN A 12 1.26 -3.19 8.26
C ASN A 12 0.76 -1.86 7.67
N GLU A 13 1.66 -1.05 7.07
CA GLU A 13 1.26 0.19 6.40
C GLU A 13 0.36 -0.10 5.19
N GLU A 14 0.61 -1.19 4.45
CA GLU A 14 -0.21 -1.60 3.30
C GLU A 14 -1.58 -2.11 3.72
N ARG A 15 -1.67 -2.95 4.75
CA ARG A 15 -2.95 -3.40 5.29
C ARG A 15 -3.78 -2.23 5.78
N LEU A 16 -3.14 -1.26 6.45
CA LEU A 16 -3.82 -0.06 6.92
C LEU A 16 -4.24 0.85 5.76
N LEU A 17 -3.40 0.99 4.72
CA LEU A 17 -3.71 1.74 3.50
C LEU A 17 -4.96 1.18 2.81
N VAL A 18 -5.03 -0.15 2.63
CA VAL A 18 -6.19 -0.83 2.02
C VAL A 18 -7.42 -0.66 2.89
N ALA A 19 -7.33 -0.93 4.20
CA ALA A 19 -8.48 -0.81 5.10
C ALA A 19 -9.07 0.62 5.14
N LEU A 20 -8.22 1.65 5.11
CA LEU A 20 -8.68 3.04 5.06
C LEU A 20 -9.28 3.40 3.69
N HIS A 21 -8.75 2.85 2.61
CA HIS A 21 -9.32 3.06 1.28
C HIS A 21 -10.68 2.37 1.14
N GLU A 22 -10.81 1.13 1.62
CA GLU A 22 -12.08 0.38 1.66
C GLU A 22 -13.13 1.06 2.56
N SER A 23 -12.71 1.75 3.61
CA SER A 23 -13.62 2.57 4.42
C SER A 23 -14.09 3.86 3.72
N GLY A 24 -13.67 4.11 2.48
CA GLY A 24 -13.99 5.31 1.71
C GLY A 24 -13.22 6.56 2.17
N MET A 25 -12.12 6.41 2.91
CA MET A 25 -11.34 7.55 3.37
C MET A 25 -10.59 8.20 2.19
N ASN A 26 -10.56 9.53 2.18
CA ASN A 26 -9.86 10.28 1.16
C ASN A 26 -8.33 10.07 1.23
N HIS A 27 -7.66 9.90 0.09
CA HIS A 27 -6.23 9.65 -0.02
C HIS A 27 -5.38 10.68 0.73
N ARG A 28 -5.82 11.95 0.76
CA ARG A 28 -5.17 13.02 1.52
C ARG A 28 -5.12 12.74 3.02
N LEU A 29 -6.23 12.27 3.58
CA LEU A 29 -6.32 11.92 5.01
C LEU A 29 -5.51 10.67 5.32
N ILE A 30 -5.52 9.68 4.42
CA ILE A 30 -4.71 8.47 4.55
C ILE A 30 -3.22 8.81 4.55
N ALA A 31 -2.79 9.70 3.66
CA ALA A 31 -1.40 10.18 3.59
C ALA A 31 -0.96 10.86 4.90
N LEU A 32 -1.80 11.74 5.45
CA LEU A 32 -1.55 12.37 6.76
C LEU A 32 -1.45 11.33 7.88
N LYS A 33 -2.35 10.35 7.90
CA LYS A 33 -2.40 9.30 8.93
C LYS A 33 -1.19 8.36 8.87
N LEU A 34 -0.73 8.03 7.67
CA LEU A 34 0.44 7.19 7.45
C LEU A 34 1.77 7.97 7.44
N ARG A 35 1.71 9.30 7.58
CA ARG A 35 2.86 10.22 7.42
C ARG A 35 3.61 9.99 6.10
N ARG A 36 2.85 9.75 5.03
CA ARG A 36 3.32 9.57 3.65
C ARG A 36 2.82 10.71 2.77
N THR A 37 3.29 10.76 1.53
CA THR A 37 2.78 11.70 0.53
C THR A 37 1.53 11.13 -0.14
N GLU A 38 0.64 12.01 -0.60
CA GLU A 38 -0.57 11.63 -1.35
C GLU A 38 -0.23 10.84 -2.61
N ALA A 39 0.79 11.30 -3.36
CA ALA A 39 1.30 10.58 -4.53
C ALA A 39 1.88 9.19 -4.18
N GLY A 40 2.44 9.02 -2.98
CA GLY A 40 2.94 7.74 -2.51
C GLY A 40 1.81 6.77 -2.17
N VAL A 41 0.72 7.28 -1.58
CA VAL A 41 -0.51 6.53 -1.30
C VAL A 41 -1.17 6.07 -2.61
N ASP A 42 -1.34 6.98 -3.56
CA ASP A 42 -1.96 6.70 -4.86
C ASP A 42 -1.19 5.64 -5.64
N ASN A 43 0.13 5.84 -5.82
CA ASN A 43 0.99 4.88 -6.49
C ASN A 43 1.02 3.51 -5.77
N ARG A 44 0.97 3.49 -4.43
CA ARG A 44 0.96 2.23 -3.67
C ARG A 44 -0.38 1.51 -3.78
N LEU A 45 -1.50 2.23 -3.71
CA LEU A 45 -2.84 1.67 -3.93
C LEU A 45 -2.95 1.09 -5.34
N ALA A 46 -2.51 1.82 -6.36
CA ALA A 46 -2.46 1.32 -7.73
C ALA A 46 -1.63 0.04 -7.83
N GLN A 47 -0.45 -0.02 -7.20
CA GLN A 47 0.37 -1.24 -7.17
C GLN A 47 -0.30 -2.40 -6.43
N ILE A 48 -1.02 -2.16 -5.33
CA ILE A 48 -1.71 -3.22 -4.57
C ILE A 48 -2.92 -3.75 -5.33
N ILE A 49 -3.71 -2.86 -5.94
CA ILE A 49 -4.92 -3.21 -6.70
C ILE A 49 -4.57 -3.89 -8.03
N HIS A 50 -3.56 -3.37 -8.74
CA HIS A 50 -3.11 -3.96 -10.01
C HIS A 50 -2.16 -5.14 -9.85
N ARG A 51 -1.58 -5.37 -8.67
CA ARG A 51 -0.91 -6.64 -8.39
C ARG A 51 -2.02 -7.68 -8.26
N PRO A 52 -2.20 -8.60 -9.23
CA PRO A 52 -3.07 -9.73 -8.97
C PRO A 52 -2.55 -10.37 -7.69
N ARG A 53 -3.44 -10.58 -6.71
CA ARG A 53 -3.10 -11.47 -5.58
C ARG A 53 -2.43 -12.68 -6.23
N PRO A 54 -1.17 -13.04 -5.90
CA PRO A 54 -0.67 -14.32 -6.33
C PRO A 54 -1.72 -15.30 -5.83
N ALA A 55 -2.36 -16.00 -6.78
CA ALA A 55 -3.41 -16.95 -6.49
C ALA A 55 -2.94 -17.77 -5.28
N GLU A 56 -3.83 -17.89 -4.31
CA GLU A 56 -3.56 -18.60 -3.06
C GLU A 56 -2.70 -19.81 -3.36
N ASP A 57 -1.48 -19.81 -2.80
CA ASP A 57 -0.54 -20.93 -2.87
C ASP A 57 -1.19 -22.09 -2.12
N GLY A 58 -2.10 -22.76 -2.81
CA GLY A 58 -2.57 -24.06 -2.44
C GLY A 58 -1.38 -25.01 -2.49
N SER A 59 -1.22 -25.76 -1.42
CA SER A 59 -0.34 -26.92 -1.32
C SER A 59 1.13 -26.62 -0.97
N ARG A 60 1.41 -26.60 0.33
CA ARG A 60 2.50 -27.45 0.82
C ARG A 60 1.91 -28.61 1.60
N ALA A 61 1.99 -29.77 0.95
CA ALA A 61 1.65 -31.10 1.45
C ALA A 61 2.47 -31.47 2.69
#